data_AF-A0A2P6R612-F1
#
_entry.id   AF-A0A2P6R612-F1
#
_cell.length_a   1.000
_cell.length_b   1.000
_cell.length_c   1.000
_cell.angle_alpha   90.00
_cell.angle_beta   90.00
_cell.angle_gamma   90.00
#
_symmetry.space_group_name_H-M   'P 1'
#
loop_
_entity.id
_entity.type
_entity.pdbx_description
1 polymer ?
#
loop_
_entity_poly.entity_id
_entity_poly.type
_entity_poly.pdbx_seq_one_letter_code
_entity_poly.pdbx_strand_id
1 'polypeptide(L)' 'MGLNGIYNVPVSEEFGIPMIKYAFDRGITFFDTSDVYGPHANEVLIGKALKQLP' A
#
# COMPACT_ATOMS: atom_id res chain seq x y z
N MET A 1 -8.37 -4.56 -3.03
CA MET A 1 -8.06 -5.37 -1.84
C MET A 1 -7.05 -4.57 -1.01
N GLY A 2 -7.52 -3.91 0.05
CA GLY A 2 -6.71 -2.97 0.83
C GLY A 2 -5.63 -3.66 1.67
N LEU A 3 -4.47 -3.03 1.76
CA LEU A 3 -3.33 -3.49 2.56
C LEU A 3 -3.60 -3.34 4.07
N ASN A 4 -4.48 -2.40 4.44
CA ASN A 4 -5.13 -2.32 5.76
C ASN A 4 -6.63 -2.12 5.54
N GLY A 5 -7.50 -2.80 6.30
CA GLY A 5 -8.95 -2.63 6.17
C GLY A 5 -9.73 -3.52 7.13
N ILE A 6 -11.06 -3.35 7.17
CA ILE A 6 -12.00 -4.07 8.05
C ILE A 6 -11.88 -5.60 7.95
N TYR A 7 -11.36 -6.09 6.81
CA TYR A 7 -11.31 -7.51 6.48
C TYR A 7 -9.93 -8.17 6.67
N ASN A 8 -8.87 -7.44 7.03
CA ASN A 8 -7.51 -8.00 7.18
C ASN A 8 -6.76 -7.38 8.36
N VAL A 9 -5.80 -8.13 8.91
CA VAL A 9 -4.84 -7.61 9.91
C VAL A 9 -4.05 -6.45 9.28
N PRO A 10 -3.84 -5.34 10.00
CA PRO A 10 -3.01 -4.25 9.49
C PRO A 10 -1.60 -4.71 9.11
N VAL A 11 -1.20 -4.46 7.88
CA VAL A 11 0.16 -4.65 7.37
C VAL A 11 1.03 -3.49 7.88
N SER A 12 2.10 -3.80 8.59
CA SER A 12 3.08 -2.80 9.02
C SER A 12 3.80 -2.19 7.81
N GLU A 13 4.33 -0.98 7.97
CA GLU A 13 5.08 -0.31 6.90
C GLU A 13 6.29 -1.13 6.42
N GLU A 14 6.91 -1.88 7.34
CA GLU A 14 8.04 -2.79 7.08
C GLU A 14 7.69 -3.86 6.04
N PHE A 15 6.44 -4.34 6.02
CA PHE A 15 5.98 -5.32 5.04
C PHE A 15 5.25 -4.69 3.85
N GLY A 16 4.52 -3.59 4.07
CA GLY A 16 3.69 -2.95 3.05
C GLY A 16 4.51 -2.27 1.95
N ILE A 17 5.57 -1.55 2.31
CA ILE A 17 6.39 -0.83 1.32
C ILE A 17 7.12 -1.81 0.38
N PRO A 18 7.80 -2.87 0.86
CA PRO A 18 8.42 -3.85 -0.03
C PRO A 18 7.42 -4.56 -0.94
N MET A 19 6.20 -4.81 -0.48
CA MET A 19 5.15 -5.44 -1.28
C MET A 19 4.73 -4.56 -2.47
N ILE A 20 4.54 -3.25 -2.25
CA ILE A 20 4.20 -2.29 -3.31
C ILE A 20 5.34 -2.20 -4.34
N LYS A 21 6.59 -2.12 -3.88
CA LYS A 21 7.77 -2.13 -4.75
C LYS A 21 7.85 -3.41 -5.59
N TYR A 22 7.67 -4.56 -4.95
CA TYR A 22 7.66 -5.86 -5.61
C TYR A 22 6.60 -5.97 -6.72
N ALA A 23 5.42 -5.39 -6.50
CA ALA A 23 4.35 -5.31 -7.50
C ALA A 23 4.74 -4.40 -8.67
N PHE A 24 5.30 -3.23 -8.37
CA PHE A 24 5.80 -2.30 -9.38
C PHE A 24 6.91 -2.91 -10.26
N ASP A 25 7.88 -3.61 -9.65
CA ASP A 25 8.95 -4.32 -10.35
C ASP A 25 8.43 -5.41 -11.31
N ARG A 26 7.16 -5.80 -11.17
CA ARG A 26 6.46 -6.76 -12.04
C ARG A 26 5.53 -6.11 -13.05
N GLY A 27 5.61 -4.79 -13.21
CA GLY A 27 4.82 -4.03 -14.17
C GLY A 27 3.43 -3.65 -13.67
N ILE A 28 3.12 -3.82 -12.38
CA ILE A 28 1.86 -3.32 -11.81
C ILE A 28 2.04 -1.83 -11.52
N THR A 29 1.32 -1.00 -12.28
CA THR A 29 1.44 0.47 -12.20
C THR A 29 0.19 1.16 -11.64
N PHE A 30 -0.85 0.40 -11.30
CA PHE A 30 -2.09 0.92 -10.74
C PHE A 30 -2.28 0.41 -9.30
N PHE A 31 -2.40 1.35 -8.35
CA PHE A 31 -2.63 1.08 -6.94
C PHE A 31 -3.91 1.78 -6.48
N ASP A 32 -4.90 1.00 -6.08
CA ASP A 32 -6.21 1.48 -5.62
C ASP A 32 -6.22 1.70 -4.09
N THR A 33 -6.77 2.83 -3.63
CA THR A 33 -6.88 3.18 -2.21
C THR A 33 -8.06 4.12 -1.94
N SER A 34 -8.49 4.17 -0.68
CA SER A 34 -9.49 5.12 -0.17
C SER A 34 -9.28 5.33 1.33
N ASP A 35 -9.78 6.44 1.83
CA ASP A 35 -9.93 6.78 3.26
C ASP A 35 -10.50 5.64 4.13
N VAL A 36 -11.45 4.86 3.60
CA VAL A 36 -12.09 3.74 4.30
C VAL A 36 -11.18 2.53 4.40
N TYR A 37 -10.21 2.37 3.49
CA TYR A 37 -9.29 1.23 3.51
C TYR A 37 -8.21 1.46 4.55
N GLY A 38 -8.45 1.03 5.79
CA GLY A 38 -7.52 1.25 6.90
C GLY A 38 -7.54 2.73 7.26
N PRO A 39 -8.40 3.17 8.19
CA PRO A 39 -8.73 4.57 8.43
C PRO A 39 -7.51 5.49 8.39
N HIS A 40 -7.39 6.28 7.32
CA HIS A 40 -6.29 7.23 7.05
C HIS A 40 -4.86 6.66 6.98
N ALA A 41 -4.68 5.34 6.92
CA ALA A 41 -3.37 4.68 6.95
C ALA A 41 -2.90 4.20 5.56
N ASN A 42 -3.78 3.67 4.71
CA ASN A 42 -3.35 3.10 3.42
C ASN A 42 -2.84 4.15 2.44
N GLU A 43 -3.51 5.30 2.36
CA GLU A 43 -3.09 6.39 1.48
C GLU A 43 -1.68 6.88 1.85
N VAL A 44 -1.40 6.96 3.16
CA VAL A 44 -0.08 7.32 3.68
C VAL A 44 0.96 6.25 3.35
N LEU A 45 0.64 4.97 3.57
CA LEU A 45 1.53 3.84 3.26
C LEU A 45 1.89 3.81 1.77
N ILE A 46 0.88 3.93 0.89
CA ILE A 46 1.07 3.97 -0.56
C ILE A 46 1.90 5.20 -0.94
N GLY A 47 1.59 6.38 -0.41
CA GLY A 47 2.38 7.60 -0.66
C GLY A 47 3.85 7.45 -0.27
N LYS A 48 4.13 6.82 0.87
CA LYS A 48 5.50 6.51 1.32
C LYS A 48 6.23 5.56 0.39
N ALA A 49 5.52 4.56 -0.16
CA ALA A 49 6.10 3.61 -1.11
C ALA A 49 6.35 4.26 -2.48
N LEU A 50 5.37 5.00 -3.02
CA LEU A 50 5.47 5.69 -4.31
C LEU A 50 6.62 6.70 -4.35
N LYS A 51 6.88 7.40 -3.24
CA LYS A 51 8.03 8.33 -3.12
C LYS A 51 9.40 7.66 -3.29
N GLN A 52 9.47 6.32 -3.20
CA GLN A 52 10.69 5.54 -3.32
C GLN A 52 10.80 4.78 -4.65
N LEU A 53 9.79 4.91 -5.53
CA LEU A 53 9.83 4.35 -6.88
C LEU A 53 10.63 5.27 -7.81
N PRO A 54 11.22 4.74 -8.89
CA PRO A 54 12.01 5.50 -9.85
C PRO A 54 11.20 6.57 -10.61
#